data_AF-A0A355BL12-F1
#
_entry.id   AF-A0A355BL12-F1
#
_cell.length_a   1.000
_cell.length_b   1.000
_cell.length_c   1.000
_cell.angle_alpha   90.00
_cell.angle_beta   90.00
_cell.angle_gamma   90.00
#
_symmetry.space_group_name_H-M   'P 1'
#
loop_
_entity.id
_entity.type
_entity.pdbx_description
1 polymer ?
#
loop_
_entity_poly.entity_id
_entity_poly.type
_entity_poly.pdbx_seq_one_letter_code
_entity_poly.pdbx_strand_id
1 'polypeptide(L)'
;MAQGAAWEKFVQFVEAQGGDLRYVYDPSLLPKSAEQLTLAAPQSGFVAALDALCIGQCSVKLGAGRTQQDSSIDKGAGIVLRKKQGDWVERGEPLAILHANSQAILQDVAQEAEAAWQLTGQQPVREPLIADIVHP
;
A
#
# COMPACT_ATOMS: atom_id res chain seq x y z
N MET A 1 -6.37 -7.94 -21.09
CA MET A 1 -7.36 -7.72 -20.00
C MET A 1 -8.81 -7.90 -20.44
N ALA A 2 -9.21 -7.54 -21.67
CA ALA A 2 -10.61 -7.51 -22.10
C ALA A 2 -11.34 -8.86 -22.27
N GLN A 3 -10.63 -10.00 -22.26
CA GLN A 3 -11.20 -11.32 -22.61
C GLN A 3 -11.08 -12.36 -21.49
N GLY A 4 -10.74 -11.96 -20.25
CA GLY A 4 -10.67 -12.89 -19.11
C GLY A 4 -9.46 -13.84 -19.08
N ALA A 5 -8.73 -14.04 -20.18
CA ALA A 5 -7.61 -14.99 -20.23
C ALA A 5 -6.53 -14.81 -19.14
N ALA A 6 -6.23 -13.57 -18.73
CA ALA A 6 -5.29 -13.32 -17.62
C ALA A 6 -5.83 -13.81 -16.26
N TRP A 7 -7.14 -13.65 -16.05
CA TRP A 7 -7.82 -14.14 -14.86
C TRP A 7 -7.84 -15.67 -14.82
N GLU A 8 -8.19 -16.32 -15.94
CA GLU A 8 -8.17 -17.78 -16.06
C GLU A 8 -6.78 -18.36 -15.77
N LYS A 9 -5.73 -17.71 -16.28
CA LYS A 9 -4.36 -18.12 -16.01
C LYS A 9 -3.97 -17.93 -14.54
N PHE A 10 -4.42 -16.86 -13.90
CA PHE A 10 -4.19 -16.66 -12.46
C PHE A 10 -4.87 -17.74 -11.62
N VAL A 11 -6.13 -18.10 -11.94
CA VAL A 11 -6.85 -19.19 -11.27
C VAL A 11 -6.09 -20.52 -11.43
N GLN A 12 -5.69 -20.87 -12.65
CA GLN A 12 -4.89 -22.08 -12.92
C GLN A 12 -3.56 -22.08 -12.14
N PHE A 13 -2.90 -20.92 -12.03
CA PHE A 13 -1.64 -20.78 -11.29
C PHE A 13 -1.80 -21.01 -9.77
N VAL A 14 -2.88 -20.50 -9.18
CA VAL A 14 -3.19 -20.71 -7.76
C VAL A 14 -3.54 -22.18 -7.50
N GLU A 15 -4.40 -22.77 -8.32
CA GLU A 15 -4.81 -24.18 -8.21
C GLU A 15 -3.62 -25.14 -8.34
N ALA A 16 -2.72 -24.89 -9.31
CA ALA A 16 -1.55 -25.73 -9.56
C ALA A 16 -0.57 -25.79 -8.37
N GLN A 17 -0.63 -24.82 -7.45
CA GLN A 17 0.18 -24.79 -6.22
C GLN A 17 -0.58 -25.27 -4.98
N GLY A 18 -1.80 -25.78 -5.15
CA GLY A 18 -2.66 -26.22 -4.04
C GLY A 18 -3.32 -25.07 -3.27
N GLY A 19 -3.39 -23.88 -3.86
CA GLY A 19 -4.09 -22.74 -3.27
C GLY A 19 -5.61 -22.93 -3.25
N ASP A 20 -6.26 -22.39 -2.23
CA ASP A 20 -7.72 -22.44 -2.10
C ASP A 20 -8.38 -21.35 -2.95
N LEU A 21 -9.06 -21.76 -4.02
CA LEU A 21 -9.71 -20.87 -4.97
C LEU A 21 -10.82 -20.02 -4.35
N ARG A 22 -11.36 -20.36 -3.17
CA ARG A 22 -12.33 -19.52 -2.47
C ARG A 22 -11.78 -18.11 -2.23
N TYR A 23 -10.50 -17.99 -1.87
CA TYR A 23 -9.84 -16.69 -1.67
C TYR A 23 -9.64 -15.90 -2.98
N VAL A 24 -9.60 -16.59 -4.12
CA VAL A 24 -9.48 -15.96 -5.44
C VAL A 24 -10.83 -15.37 -5.85
N TYR A 25 -11.90 -16.15 -5.73
CA TYR A 25 -13.25 -15.70 -6.10
C TYR A 25 -13.90 -14.78 -5.07
N ASP A 26 -13.51 -14.90 -3.80
CA ASP A 26 -13.93 -14.02 -2.71
C ASP A 26 -12.72 -13.49 -1.93
N PRO A 27 -12.13 -12.36 -2.39
CA PRO A 27 -11.01 -11.72 -1.70
C PRO A 27 -11.37 -11.23 -0.28
N SER A 28 -12.65 -11.17 0.09
CA SER A 28 -13.05 -10.77 1.44
C SER A 28 -12.63 -11.78 2.50
N LEU A 29 -12.33 -13.02 2.09
CA LEU A 29 -11.81 -14.10 2.92
C LEU A 29 -10.32 -13.94 3.25
N LEU A 30 -9.58 -13.11 2.50
CA LEU A 30 -8.16 -12.87 2.77
C LEU A 30 -7.96 -12.36 4.21
N PRO A 31 -6.83 -12.71 4.87
CA PRO A 31 -6.51 -12.22 6.20
C PRO A 31 -6.62 -10.70 6.29
N LYS A 32 -7.27 -10.20 7.34
CA LYS A 32 -7.40 -8.78 7.65
C LYS A 32 -6.83 -8.55 9.03
N SER A 33 -6.05 -7.47 9.20
CA SER A 33 -5.68 -7.04 10.54
C SER A 33 -6.89 -6.46 11.28
N ALA A 34 -6.85 -6.53 12.61
CA ALA A 34 -7.95 -6.14 13.47
C ALA A 34 -8.24 -4.63 13.45
N GLU A 35 -7.22 -3.80 13.31
CA GLU A 35 -7.31 -2.34 13.45
C GLU A 35 -6.88 -1.61 12.18
N GLN A 36 -7.44 -0.41 11.99
CA GLN A 36 -7.10 0.48 10.89
C GLN A 36 -6.97 1.92 11.38
N LEU A 37 -6.02 2.66 10.82
CA LEU A 37 -5.88 4.09 11.06
C LEU A 37 -5.78 4.84 9.73
N THR A 38 -6.66 5.83 9.56
CA THR A 38 -6.63 6.73 8.40
C THR A 38 -5.59 7.82 8.62
N LEU A 39 -4.61 7.90 7.72
CA LEU A 39 -3.66 9.00 7.66
C LEU A 39 -4.28 10.13 6.82
N ALA A 40 -4.72 11.19 7.48
CA ALA A 40 -5.37 12.33 6.84
C ALA A 40 -4.36 13.39 6.40
N ALA A 41 -4.65 14.10 5.31
CA ALA A 41 -3.78 15.16 4.83
C ALA A 41 -3.76 16.37 5.80
N PRO A 42 -2.59 16.85 6.23
CA PRO A 42 -2.50 17.99 7.17
C PRO A 42 -2.89 19.32 6.53
N GLN A 43 -2.83 19.41 5.20
CA GLN A 43 -3.19 20.57 4.39
C GLN A 43 -3.67 20.14 3.00
N SER A 44 -4.38 21.04 2.32
CA SER A 44 -4.78 20.81 0.92
C SER A 44 -3.60 21.06 -0.02
N GLY A 45 -3.50 20.29 -1.10
CA GLY A 45 -2.47 20.47 -2.12
C GLY A 45 -2.35 19.30 -3.09
N PHE A 46 -1.37 19.35 -3.97
CA PHE A 46 -0.96 18.22 -4.79
C PHE A 46 0.12 17.40 -4.08
N VAL A 47 0.06 16.08 -4.21
CA VAL A 47 1.14 15.18 -3.78
C VAL A 47 2.35 15.36 -4.71
N ALA A 48 3.35 16.11 -4.28
CA ALA A 48 4.59 16.32 -5.03
C ALA A 48 5.48 15.07 -5.04
N ALA A 49 5.59 14.42 -3.87
CA ALA A 49 6.43 13.24 -3.68
C ALA A 49 5.91 12.40 -2.51
N LEU A 50 6.28 11.13 -2.54
CA LEU A 50 6.05 10.15 -1.48
C LEU A 50 7.35 9.35 -1.28
N ASP A 51 7.92 9.37 -0.08
CA ASP A 51 9.09 8.56 0.25
C ASP A 51 8.70 7.08 0.34
N ALA A 52 8.93 6.35 -0.75
CA ALA A 52 8.62 4.93 -0.85
C ALA A 52 9.42 4.06 0.13
N LEU A 53 10.66 4.46 0.48
CA LEU A 53 11.48 3.71 1.43
C LEU A 53 10.89 3.85 2.84
N CYS A 54 10.56 5.08 3.25
CA CYS A 54 9.90 5.35 4.52
C CYS A 54 8.57 4.60 4.64
N ILE A 55 7.72 4.64 3.61
CA ILE A 55 6.45 3.88 3.57
C ILE A 55 6.70 2.37 3.67
N GLY A 56 7.71 1.84 2.97
CA GLY A 56 8.09 0.43 3.06
C GLY A 56 8.50 0.03 4.48
N GLN A 57 9.33 0.84 5.14
CA GLN A 57 9.75 0.63 6.52
C GLN A 57 8.58 0.72 7.51
N CYS A 58 7.68 1.69 7.33
CA CYS A 58 6.44 1.79 8.10
C CYS A 58 5.61 0.51 7.96
N SER A 59 5.46 -0.02 6.73
CA SER A 59 4.74 -1.28 6.50
C SER A 59 5.39 -2.47 7.24
N VAL A 60 6.72 -2.52 7.34
CA VAL A 60 7.42 -3.53 8.16
C VAL A 60 7.10 -3.36 9.64
N LYS A 61 7.12 -2.13 10.17
CA LYS A 61 6.79 -1.81 11.57
C LYS A 61 5.34 -2.17 11.92
N LEU A 62 4.41 -2.07 10.97
CA LEU A 62 3.02 -2.53 11.11
C LEU A 62 2.87 -4.06 11.18
N GLY A 63 3.91 -4.82 10.79
CA GLY A 63 3.93 -6.28 10.81
C GLY A 63 3.90 -6.96 9.44
N ALA A 64 3.88 -6.20 8.34
CA ALA A 64 3.79 -6.75 6.98
C ALA A 64 5.12 -7.38 6.48
N GLY A 65 6.21 -7.20 7.22
CA GLY A 65 7.53 -7.66 6.84
C GLY A 65 8.31 -8.23 8.00
N ARG A 66 9.47 -8.81 7.67
CA ARG A 66 10.36 -9.44 8.65
C ARG A 66 11.38 -8.43 9.17
N THR A 67 11.54 -8.37 10.48
CA THR A 67 12.66 -7.65 11.12
C THR A 67 13.89 -8.55 11.28
N GLN A 68 13.68 -9.88 11.33
CA GLN A 68 14.72 -10.91 11.34
C GLN A 68 14.28 -12.09 10.47
N GLN A 69 15.22 -12.93 10.04
CA GLN A 69 14.97 -14.03 9.09
C GLN A 69 13.79 -14.95 9.49
N ASP A 70 13.67 -15.27 10.79
CA ASP A 70 12.68 -16.22 11.30
C ASP A 70 11.42 -15.55 11.87
N SER A 71 11.29 -14.23 11.72
CA SER A 71 10.10 -13.51 12.19
C SER A 71 8.85 -13.94 11.41
N SER A 72 7.75 -14.14 12.13
CA SER A 72 6.42 -14.24 11.51
C SER A 72 6.00 -12.88 10.94
N ILE A 73 5.12 -12.92 9.94
CA ILE A 73 4.51 -11.73 9.34
C ILE A 73 3.00 -11.77 9.57
N ASP A 74 2.40 -10.60 9.75
CA ASP A 74 0.96 -10.43 9.65
C ASP A 74 0.59 -10.25 8.17
N LYS A 75 -0.18 -11.19 7.62
CA LYS A 75 -0.62 -11.18 6.22
C LYS A 75 -1.73 -10.17 5.94
N GLY A 76 -2.35 -9.60 6.98
CA GLY A 76 -3.35 -8.53 6.86
C GLY A 76 -2.76 -7.13 7.05
N ALA A 77 -1.53 -7.03 7.57
CA ALA A 77 -0.90 -5.75 7.88
C ALA A 77 -0.36 -5.07 6.63
N GLY A 78 -0.28 -3.75 6.67
CA GLY A 78 0.32 -2.95 5.60
C GLY A 78 -0.30 -1.56 5.46
N ILE A 79 -0.04 -0.94 4.31
CA ILE A 79 -0.48 0.43 4.01
C ILE A 79 -1.19 0.44 2.66
N VAL A 80 -2.42 0.96 2.65
CA VAL A 80 -3.20 1.17 1.43
C VAL A 80 -3.16 2.65 1.08
N LEU A 81 -2.44 3.00 0.01
CA LEU A 81 -2.37 4.38 -0.49
C LEU A 81 -3.71 4.80 -1.12
N ARG A 82 -4.21 5.97 -0.74
CA ARG A 82 -5.43 6.59 -1.28
C ARG A 82 -5.12 7.72 -2.27
N LYS A 83 -3.94 8.32 -2.16
CA LYS A 83 -3.41 9.32 -3.09
C LYS A 83 -2.06 8.87 -3.64
N LYS A 84 -1.78 9.25 -4.89
CA LYS A 84 -0.53 9.03 -5.60
C LYS A 84 0.09 10.37 -6.00
N GLN A 85 1.34 10.32 -6.46
CA GLN A 85 2.02 11.50 -6.97
C GLN A 85 1.21 12.20 -8.07
N GLY A 86 1.05 13.51 -7.93
CA GLY A 86 0.26 14.37 -8.81
C GLY A 86 -1.23 14.39 -8.53
N ASP A 87 -1.74 13.62 -7.56
CA ASP A 87 -3.13 13.72 -7.13
C ASP A 87 -3.33 14.96 -6.24
N TRP A 88 -4.47 15.62 -6.38
CA TRP A 88 -4.94 16.64 -5.44
C TRP A 88 -5.57 15.98 -4.20
N VAL A 89 -5.35 16.56 -3.03
CA VAL A 89 -5.95 16.15 -1.76
C VAL A 89 -6.42 17.37 -0.98
N GLU A 90 -7.57 17.27 -0.32
CA GLU A 90 -8.05 18.29 0.62
C GLU A 90 -7.55 18.03 2.04
N ARG A 91 -7.37 19.09 2.84
CA ARG A 91 -7.07 18.96 4.27
C ARG A 91 -8.11 18.05 4.94
N GLY A 92 -7.64 17.03 5.65
CA GLY A 92 -8.47 16.04 6.31
C GLY A 92 -8.87 14.84 5.43
N GLU A 93 -8.64 14.90 4.12
CA GLU A 93 -8.89 13.78 3.22
C GLU A 93 -7.82 12.67 3.39
N PRO A 94 -8.17 11.38 3.25
CA PRO A 94 -7.21 10.28 3.39
C PRO A 94 -6.07 10.32 2.37
N LEU A 95 -4.82 10.31 2.86
CA LEU A 95 -3.61 10.01 2.09
C LEU A 95 -3.39 8.50 1.98
N ALA A 96 -3.58 7.79 3.10
CA ALA A 96 -3.43 6.34 3.19
C ALA A 96 -4.26 5.75 4.35
N ILE A 97 -4.38 4.42 4.37
CA ILE A 97 -4.94 3.65 5.49
C ILE A 97 -3.88 2.66 5.96
N LEU A 98 -3.53 2.71 7.24
CA LEU A 98 -2.61 1.78 7.90
C LEU A 98 -3.42 0.62 8.49
N HIS A 99 -2.94 -0.61 8.33
CA HIS A 99 -3.55 -1.84 8.84
C HIS A 99 -2.56 -2.56 9.77
N ALA A 100 -2.98 -2.86 11.00
CA ALA A 100 -2.19 -3.65 11.96
C ALA A 100 -3.09 -4.29 13.02
N ASN A 101 -2.56 -5.21 13.82
CA ASN A 101 -3.30 -5.85 14.92
C ASN A 101 -3.20 -5.10 16.26
N SER A 102 -2.62 -3.91 16.28
CA SER A 102 -2.43 -3.11 17.49
C SER A 102 -2.63 -1.63 17.22
N GLN A 103 -3.57 -1.03 17.94
CA GLN A 103 -3.82 0.41 17.88
C GLN A 103 -2.61 1.24 18.32
N ALA A 104 -1.82 0.75 19.28
CA ALA A 104 -0.61 1.44 19.73
C ALA A 104 0.44 1.50 18.59
N ILE A 105 0.64 0.39 17.87
CA ILE A 105 1.56 0.36 16.73
C ILE A 105 1.08 1.31 15.62
N LEU A 106 -0.24 1.37 15.36
CA LEU A 106 -0.79 2.31 14.39
C LEU A 106 -0.49 3.76 14.75
N GLN A 107 -0.63 4.12 16.02
CA GLN A 107 -0.35 5.48 16.50
C GLN A 107 1.14 5.82 16.42
N ASP A 108 2.01 4.89 16.82
CA ASP A 108 3.46 5.07 16.78
C ASP A 108 3.98 5.26 15.34
N VAL A 109 3.44 4.50 14.39
CA VAL A 109 3.88 4.53 12.98
C VAL A 109 3.26 5.70 12.20
N ALA A 110 2.09 6.21 12.62
CA ALA A 110 1.36 7.24 11.86
C ALA A 110 2.19 8.51 11.61
N GLN A 111 2.94 8.98 12.60
CA GLN A 111 3.74 10.20 12.46
C GLN A 111 4.86 10.05 11.43
N GLU A 112 5.54 8.90 11.42
CA GLU A 112 6.59 8.59 10.46
C GLU A 112 6.01 8.43 9.04
N ALA A 113 4.87 7.77 8.92
CA ALA A 113 4.15 7.62 7.66
C ALA A 113 3.65 8.98 7.13
N GLU A 114 3.26 9.93 8.00
CA GLU A 114 2.88 11.29 7.61
C GLU A 114 4.07 12.07 7.03
N ALA A 115 5.24 11.95 7.66
CA ALA A 115 6.46 12.64 7.23
C ALA A 115 6.97 12.18 5.85
N ALA A 116 6.49 11.02 5.35
CA ALA A 116 6.82 10.53 4.02
C ALA A 116 6.17 11.35 2.88
N TRP A 117 5.17 12.19 3.18
CA TRP A 117 4.40 12.92 2.17
C TRP A 117 4.90 14.34 1.98
N GLN A 118 5.06 14.75 0.72
CA GLN A 118 5.32 16.15 0.36
C GLN A 118 4.13 16.71 -0.40
N LEU A 119 3.48 17.72 0.16
CA LEU A 119 2.36 18.42 -0.45
C LEU A 119 2.79 19.81 -0.95
N THR A 120 2.28 20.22 -2.11
CA THR A 120 2.59 21.51 -2.74
C THR A 120 1.33 22.17 -3.30
N GLY A 121 1.34 23.50 -3.44
CA GLY A 121 0.24 24.24 -4.08
C GLY A 121 0.23 24.16 -5.61
N GLN A 122 1.33 23.72 -6.24
CA GLN A 122 1.46 23.63 -7.70
C GLN A 122 1.44 22.19 -8.17
N GLN A 123 0.73 21.91 -9.27
CA GLN A 123 0.69 20.55 -9.81
C GLN A 123 2.10 20.10 -10.25
N PRO A 124 2.64 19.00 -9.72
CA PRO A 124 3.96 18.53 -10.08
C PRO A 124 3.98 17.98 -11.51
N VAL A 125 5.13 18.09 -12.17
CA VAL A 125 5.36 17.45 -13.47
C VAL A 125 5.43 15.94 -13.26
N ARG A 126 4.69 15.19 -14.09
CA ARG A 126 4.72 13.73 -14.05
C ARG A 126 5.85 13.22 -14.93
N GLU A 127 6.76 12.46 -14.33
CA GLU A 127 7.75 11.68 -15.06
C GLU A 127 7.10 10.43 -15.68
N PRO A 128 7.62 9.93 -16.80
CA PRO A 128 7.15 8.67 -17.38
C PRO A 128 7.43 7.50 -16.42
N LEU A 129 6.46 6.60 -16.25
CA LEU A 129 6.63 5.40 -15.42
C LEU A 129 7.74 4.48 -15.96
N ILE A 130 7.91 4.45 -17.28
CA ILE A 130 8.97 3.73 -17.96
C ILE A 130 10.00 4.77 -18.39
N ALA A 131 11.14 4.82 -17.68
CA ALA A 131 12.20 5.75 -18.00
C ALA A 131 12.95 5.34 -19.28
N ASP A 132 13.26 4.06 -19.42
CA ASP A 132 13.94 3.50 -20.59
C ASP A 132 13.72 1.98 -20.69
N ILE A 133 14.01 1.39 -21.85
CA ILE A 133 14.01 -0.06 -22.10
C ILE A 133 15.42 -0.47 -22.53
N VAL A 134 16.13 -1.16 -21.64
CA VAL A 134 17.47 -1.68 -21.93
C VAL A 134 17.35 -3.01 -22.67
N HIS A 135 17.78 -3.03 -23.92
CA HIS A 135 17.92 -4.25 -24.70
C HIS A 135 19.26 -4.95 -24.40
N PRO A 136 19.30 -6.30 -24.41
CA PRO A 136 20.52 -7.08 -24.19
C PRO A 136 21.59 -6.80 -25.24
#